data_AF-A0A1H1SRQ1-F1
#
_entry.id   AF-A0A1H1SRQ1-F1
#
_cell.length_a   1.000
_cell.length_b   1.000
_cell.length_c   1.000
_cell.angle_alpha   90.00
_cell.angle_beta   90.00
_cell.angle_gamma   90.00
#
_symmetry.space_group_name_H-M   'P 1'
#
loop_
_entity.id
_entity.type
_entity.pdbx_description
1 polymer ?
#
loop_
_entity_poly.entity_id
_entity_poly.type
_entity_poly.pdbx_seq_one_letter_code
_entity_poly.pdbx_strand_id
1 'polypeptide(L)'
;MRMRVTAWRHFLAGLLLAVVSAAFAAAPATTTRADELKVAQNELTALQERYGDQNPRLAAARLRVAVWQRLVKEDRKEPLILQRAWVERDVLRLRYLEKHPDFIAQQARVAAMEQQFKAAPASPDVLLEAVGELAALGTHLDERHPKYQDQARKVAALRRYLLGPGAESYDLRLARAMQEYYGGRYDVNHPKMREIAAQIAELEKKP
;
A
#
# COMPACT_ATOMS: atom_id res chain seq x y z
N MET A 1 -46.04 29.11 31.73
CA MET A 1 -45.87 30.25 30.82
C MET A 1 -44.37 30.42 30.58
N ARG A 2 -43.94 30.18 29.34
CA ARG A 2 -42.66 30.46 28.63
C ARG A 2 -41.39 30.81 29.46
N MET A 3 -40.33 29.98 29.40
CA MET A 3 -39.17 30.04 28.45
C MET A 3 -38.26 31.26 28.70
N ARG A 4 -36.92 31.22 28.80
CA ARG A 4 -35.87 30.40 28.16
C ARG A 4 -34.55 30.48 28.95
N VAL A 5 -33.86 29.35 29.06
CA VAL A 5 -32.40 29.25 29.26
C VAL A 5 -31.80 29.03 27.87
N THR A 6 -30.84 29.87 27.44
CA THR A 6 -30.06 29.64 26.21
C THR A 6 -28.64 29.25 26.57
N ALA A 7 -28.40 27.94 26.55
CA ALA A 7 -27.09 27.34 26.39
C ALA A 7 -26.68 27.40 24.91
N TRP A 8 -25.44 27.78 24.62
CA TRP A 8 -24.82 27.63 23.31
C TRP A 8 -23.77 26.52 23.38
N ARG A 9 -24.18 25.32 22.95
CA ARG A 9 -23.36 24.19 22.51
C ARG A 9 -23.87 23.80 21.11
N HIS A 10 -23.09 22.98 20.40
CA HIS A 10 -23.23 22.49 19.01
C HIS A 10 -22.50 23.42 18.01
N PHE A 11 -21.26 23.18 17.57
CA PHE A 11 -20.57 21.96 17.12
C PHE A 11 -21.40 21.08 16.17
N LEU A 12 -20.87 20.91 14.95
CA LEU A 12 -21.24 19.96 13.89
C LEU A 12 -22.38 20.38 12.94
N ALA A 13 -22.03 21.22 11.96
CA ALA A 13 -22.52 21.07 10.59
C ALA A 13 -21.32 20.50 9.78
N GLY A 14 -21.39 19.39 9.08
CA GLY A 14 -22.48 18.92 8.24
C GLY A 14 -22.02 19.04 6.80
N LEU A 15 -21.13 18.14 6.35
CA LEU A 15 -20.84 17.96 4.92
C LEU A 15 -20.82 16.47 4.60
N LEU A 16 -22.03 15.95 4.39
CA LEU A 16 -22.27 14.72 3.63
C LEU A 16 -21.95 15.04 2.16
N LEU A 17 -20.86 14.50 1.63
CA LEU A 17 -20.70 14.35 0.19
C LEU A 17 -20.92 12.88 -0.16
N ALA A 18 -22.12 12.58 -0.65
CA ALA A 18 -22.40 11.38 -1.41
C ALA A 18 -21.79 11.57 -2.80
N VAL A 19 -20.89 10.67 -3.20
CA VAL A 19 -20.54 10.49 -4.61
C VAL A 19 -20.99 9.08 -4.98
N VAL A 20 -22.08 9.04 -5.75
CA VAL A 20 -22.59 7.86 -6.44
C VAL A 20 -21.69 7.59 -7.65
N SER A 21 -21.49 6.29 -7.88
CA SER A 21 -20.65 5.62 -8.86
C SER A 21 -20.64 6.19 -10.28
N ALA A 22 -19.43 6.31 -10.85
CA ALA A 22 -19.20 6.30 -12.29
C ALA A 22 -17.88 5.57 -12.61
N ALA A 23 -18.00 4.52 -13.43
CA ALA A 23 -17.01 3.93 -14.34
C ALA A 23 -15.52 3.90 -13.92
N PHE A 24 -15.05 2.73 -13.45
CA PHE A 24 -13.63 2.38 -13.58
C PHE A 24 -13.33 1.89 -14.99
N ALA A 25 -13.11 2.85 -15.89
CA ALA A 25 -12.30 2.69 -17.08
C ALA A 25 -11.40 3.93 -17.26
N ALA A 26 -10.84 4.42 -16.17
CA ALA A 26 -9.59 5.15 -16.20
C ALA A 26 -8.53 4.12 -15.81
N ALA A 27 -7.61 3.80 -16.72
CA ALA A 27 -6.34 3.20 -16.31
C ALA A 27 -5.83 4.03 -15.11
N PRO A 28 -5.46 3.42 -13.97
CA PRO A 28 -4.89 4.20 -12.89
C PRO A 28 -3.74 4.98 -13.50
N ALA A 29 -3.79 6.31 -13.44
CA ALA A 29 -2.67 7.14 -13.85
C ALA A 29 -1.45 6.56 -13.15
N THR A 30 -0.57 5.92 -13.94
CA THR A 30 0.48 5.08 -13.39
C THR A 30 1.40 6.02 -12.69
N THR A 31 1.33 6.08 -11.35
CA THR A 31 2.09 7.06 -10.59
C THR A 31 3.56 6.85 -10.92
N THR A 32 4.24 7.91 -11.33
CA THR A 32 5.64 7.85 -11.72
C THR A 32 6.53 8.31 -10.57
N ARG A 33 7.83 8.01 -10.67
CA ARG A 33 8.83 8.58 -9.75
C ARG A 33 8.83 10.12 -9.78
N ALA A 34 8.56 10.73 -10.92
CA ALA A 34 8.48 12.18 -11.05
C ALA A 34 7.26 12.74 -10.28
N ASP A 35 6.14 12.03 -10.31
CA ASP A 35 4.95 12.39 -9.53
C ASP A 35 5.23 12.32 -8.02
N GLU A 36 5.91 11.26 -7.56
CA GLU A 36 6.34 11.13 -6.16
C GLU A 36 7.26 12.26 -5.71
N LEU A 37 8.23 12.63 -6.54
CA LEU A 37 9.11 13.76 -6.27
C LEU A 37 8.31 15.07 -6.18
N LYS A 38 7.37 15.29 -7.09
CA LYS A 38 6.51 16.48 -7.09
C LYS A 38 5.64 16.53 -5.84
N VAL A 39 5.06 15.39 -5.41
CA VAL A 39 4.31 15.29 -4.15
C VAL A 39 5.20 15.64 -2.96
N ALA A 40 6.41 15.07 -2.88
CA ALA A 40 7.34 15.36 -1.79
C ALA A 40 7.77 16.84 -1.75
N GLN A 41 7.96 17.47 -2.91
CA GLN A 41 8.27 18.90 -3.01
C GLN A 41 7.10 19.77 -2.53
N ASN A 42 5.88 19.45 -2.95
CA ASN A 42 4.68 20.16 -2.50
C ASN A 42 4.48 20.03 -0.98
N GLU A 43 4.71 18.84 -0.41
CA GLU A 43 4.67 18.62 1.04
C GLU A 43 5.70 19.48 1.77
N LEU A 44 6.93 19.57 1.25
CA LEU A 44 7.97 20.39 1.84
C LEU A 44 7.59 21.88 1.82
N THR A 45 7.14 22.40 0.69
CA THR A 45 6.70 23.80 0.56
C THR A 45 5.56 24.11 1.54
N ALA A 46 4.54 23.24 1.61
CA ALA A 46 3.42 23.41 2.52
C ALA A 46 3.84 23.39 4.00
N LEU A 47 4.84 22.58 4.37
CA LEU A 47 5.38 22.56 5.73
C LEU A 47 6.20 23.81 6.05
N GLN A 48 6.96 24.33 5.08
CA GLN A 48 7.75 25.55 5.26
C GLN A 48 6.85 26.77 5.52
N GLU A 49 5.77 26.90 4.75
CA GLU A 49 4.78 27.96 4.92
C GLU A 49 4.08 27.91 6.28
N ARG A 50 3.79 26.71 6.79
CA ARG A 50 3.02 26.54 8.03
C ARG A 50 3.84 26.71 9.31
N TYR A 51 5.08 26.25 9.31
CA TYR A 51 5.81 26.04 10.57
C TYR A 51 7.17 26.74 10.66
N GLY A 52 7.67 27.34 9.57
CA GLY A 52 9.01 27.92 9.52
C GLY A 52 10.13 26.87 9.73
N ASP A 53 11.39 27.30 9.64
CA ASP A 53 12.54 26.39 9.47
C ASP A 53 12.87 25.46 10.65
N GLN A 54 12.30 25.68 11.83
CA GLN A 54 12.66 24.95 13.06
C GLN A 54 11.81 23.69 13.32
N ASN A 55 10.87 23.34 12.44
CA ASN A 55 10.01 22.18 12.67
C ASN A 55 10.73 20.85 12.35
N PRO A 56 10.78 19.86 13.27
CA PRO A 56 11.41 18.56 13.01
C PRO A 56 10.78 17.80 11.82
N ARG A 57 9.52 18.08 11.47
CA ARG A 57 8.87 17.51 10.28
C ARG A 57 9.50 17.99 8.97
N LEU A 58 10.12 19.18 8.96
CA LEU A 58 10.84 19.68 7.78
C LEU A 58 12.09 18.87 7.49
N ALA A 59 12.82 18.40 8.50
CA ALA A 59 14.00 17.55 8.30
C ALA A 59 13.61 16.25 7.56
N ALA A 60 12.50 15.63 7.96
CA ALA A 60 11.95 14.45 7.29
C ALA A 60 11.49 14.75 5.85
N ALA A 61 10.81 15.88 5.63
CA ALA A 61 10.35 16.27 4.30
C ALA A 61 11.52 16.59 3.34
N ARG A 62 12.55 17.29 3.83
CA ARG A 62 13.80 17.54 3.09
C ARG A 62 14.51 16.24 2.72
N LEU A 63 14.61 15.31 3.67
CA LEU A 63 15.19 13.99 3.41
C LEU A 63 14.39 13.24 2.34
N ARG A 64 13.06 13.22 2.44
CA ARG A 64 12.18 12.58 1.45
C ARG A 64 12.42 13.13 0.04
N VAL A 65 12.48 14.45 -0.13
CA VAL A 65 12.80 15.09 -1.41
C VAL A 65 14.19 14.67 -1.90
N ALA A 66 15.21 14.73 -1.03
CA ALA A 66 16.58 14.38 -1.40
C ALA A 66 16.71 12.91 -1.86
N VAL A 67 16.04 11.98 -1.17
CA VAL A 67 16.05 10.56 -1.55
C VAL A 67 15.35 10.36 -2.89
N TRP A 68 14.19 10.97 -3.12
CA TRP A 68 13.51 10.89 -4.43
C TRP A 68 14.35 11.50 -5.55
N GLN A 69 14.98 12.65 -5.34
CA GLN A 69 15.90 13.25 -6.32
C GLN A 69 17.06 12.31 -6.66
N ARG A 70 17.65 11.65 -5.64
CA ARG A 70 18.68 10.64 -5.85
C ARG A 70 18.17 9.47 -6.69
N LEU A 71 16.98 8.93 -6.38
CA LEU A 71 16.38 7.81 -7.13
C LEU A 71 16.07 8.19 -8.59
N VAL A 72 15.65 9.44 -8.84
CA VAL A 72 15.46 9.96 -10.20
C VAL A 72 16.79 10.01 -10.93
N LYS A 73 17.82 10.57 -10.30
CA LYS A 73 19.16 10.71 -10.87
C LYS A 73 19.83 9.37 -11.16
N GLU A 74 19.66 8.38 -10.28
CA GLU A 74 20.24 7.04 -10.41
C GLU A 74 19.52 6.16 -11.45
N ASP A 75 18.40 6.62 -12.01
CA ASP A 75 17.54 5.87 -12.92
C ASP A 75 17.30 4.41 -12.48
N ARG A 76 16.90 4.27 -11.21
CA ARG A 76 16.63 2.97 -10.59
C ARG A 76 15.62 2.16 -11.40
N LYS A 77 15.82 0.85 -11.53
CA LYS A 77 14.91 -0.04 -12.30
C LYS A 77 13.91 -0.78 -11.42
N GLU A 78 14.09 -0.67 -10.11
CA GLU A 78 13.26 -1.32 -9.11
C GLU A 78 11.82 -0.75 -9.16
N PRO A 79 10.79 -1.54 -8.86
CA PRO A 79 9.40 -1.07 -8.87
C PRO A 79 9.19 0.12 -7.92
N LEU A 80 8.25 1.00 -8.27
CA LEU A 80 8.00 2.22 -7.50
C LEU A 80 7.61 1.90 -6.05
N ILE A 81 6.90 0.79 -5.82
CA ILE A 81 6.52 0.37 -4.47
C ILE A 81 7.73 0.04 -3.58
N LEU A 82 8.78 -0.56 -4.13
CA LEU A 82 10.02 -0.84 -3.40
C LEU A 82 10.79 0.46 -3.12
N GLN A 83 10.83 1.37 -4.10
CA GLN A 83 11.44 2.68 -3.92
C GLN A 83 10.74 3.51 -2.82
N ARG A 84 9.39 3.51 -2.80
CA ARG A 84 8.60 4.13 -1.71
C ARG A 84 8.96 3.52 -0.36
N ALA A 85 9.12 2.20 -0.27
CA ALA A 85 9.49 1.52 0.96
C ALA A 85 10.89 1.92 1.46
N TRP A 86 11.86 2.12 0.55
CA TRP A 86 13.19 2.67 0.89
C TRP A 86 13.13 4.08 1.44
N VAL A 87 12.37 4.95 0.77
CA VAL A 87 12.19 6.35 1.21
C VAL A 87 11.60 6.39 2.62
N GLU A 88 10.57 5.59 2.89
CA GLU A 88 9.97 5.55 4.22
C GLU A 88 10.92 4.97 5.27
N ARG A 89 11.71 3.94 4.94
CA ARG A 89 12.75 3.42 5.84
C ARG A 89 13.77 4.50 6.20
N ASP A 90 14.25 5.27 5.23
CA ASP A 90 15.23 6.33 5.45
C ASP A 90 14.63 7.47 6.30
N VAL A 91 13.35 7.81 6.09
CA VAL A 91 12.61 8.78 6.93
C VAL A 91 12.42 8.27 8.36
N LEU A 92 12.05 7.01 8.55
CA LEU A 92 11.90 6.42 9.88
C LEU A 92 13.24 6.36 10.62
N ARG A 93 14.35 6.08 9.91
CA ARG A 93 15.70 6.10 10.48
C ARG A 93 16.08 7.47 11.04
N LEU A 94 15.61 8.55 10.40
CA LEU A 94 15.84 9.91 10.90
C LEU A 94 14.99 10.21 12.15
N ARG A 95 13.76 9.68 12.21
CA ARG A 95 12.80 9.98 13.28
C ARG A 95 12.99 9.13 14.53
N TYR A 96 13.43 7.90 14.34
CA TYR A 96 13.45 6.88 15.38
C TYR A 96 14.84 6.28 15.53
N LEU A 97 15.12 5.80 16.75
CA LEU A 97 16.29 4.98 17.01
C LEU A 97 16.15 3.62 16.31
N GLU A 98 17.28 2.97 16.03
CA GLU A 98 17.32 1.70 15.27
C GLU A 98 16.55 0.54 15.94
N LYS A 99 16.25 0.65 17.24
CA LYS A 99 15.46 -0.35 17.99
C LYS A 99 13.96 -0.05 18.04
N HIS A 100 13.49 1.03 17.41
CA HIS A 100 12.08 1.38 17.44
C HIS A 100 11.24 0.37 16.63
N PRO A 101 10.08 -0.10 17.14
CA PRO A 101 9.27 -1.12 16.48
C PRO A 101 8.91 -0.77 15.02
N ASP A 102 8.50 0.47 14.75
CA ASP A 102 8.13 0.90 13.39
C ASP A 102 9.31 0.85 12.42
N PHE A 103 10.51 1.20 12.88
CA PHE A 103 11.71 1.14 12.05
C PHE A 103 12.10 -0.30 11.76
N ILE A 104 12.05 -1.19 12.77
CA ILE A 104 12.31 -2.63 12.60
C ILE A 104 11.31 -3.25 11.63
N ALA A 105 10.01 -2.95 11.77
CA ALA A 105 8.97 -3.44 10.88
C ALA A 105 9.17 -2.97 9.44
N GLN A 106 9.49 -1.68 9.23
CA GLN A 106 9.77 -1.16 7.90
C GLN A 106 11.07 -1.72 7.31
N GLN A 107 12.09 -1.96 8.12
CA GLN A 107 13.33 -2.60 7.68
C GLN A 107 13.07 -4.04 7.23
N ALA A 108 12.27 -4.81 7.98
CA ALA A 108 11.86 -6.16 7.60
C ALA A 108 11.04 -6.16 6.29
N ARG A 109 10.11 -5.20 6.15
CA ARG A 109 9.33 -4.99 4.92
C ARG A 109 10.23 -4.81 3.71
N VAL A 110 11.18 -3.87 3.78
CA VAL A 110 12.13 -3.57 2.71
C VAL A 110 12.97 -4.80 2.36
N ALA A 111 13.56 -5.46 3.36
CA ALA A 111 14.42 -6.62 3.14
C ALA A 111 13.69 -7.76 2.42
N ALA A 112 12.43 -8.03 2.80
CA ALA A 112 11.62 -9.07 2.17
C ALA A 112 11.22 -8.70 0.73
N MET A 113 10.89 -7.43 0.48
CA MET A 113 10.60 -6.93 -0.88
C MET A 113 11.85 -7.01 -1.78
N GLU A 114 13.02 -6.62 -1.29
CA GLU A 114 14.29 -6.72 -2.00
C GLU A 114 14.63 -8.18 -2.34
N GLN A 115 14.46 -9.09 -1.37
CA GLN A 115 14.69 -10.51 -1.58
C GLN A 115 13.74 -11.09 -2.64
N GLN A 116 12.45 -10.74 -2.56
CA GLN A 116 11.44 -11.18 -3.54
C GLN A 116 11.75 -10.63 -4.94
N PHE A 117 12.10 -9.35 -5.05
CA PHE A 117 12.46 -8.74 -6.33
C PHE A 117 13.75 -9.32 -6.90
N LYS A 118 14.76 -9.60 -6.06
CA LYS A 118 16.01 -10.25 -6.50
C LYS A 118 15.76 -11.67 -7.01
N ALA A 119 14.89 -12.44 -6.34
CA ALA A 119 14.56 -13.80 -6.74
C ALA A 119 13.66 -13.84 -7.99
N ALA A 120 12.75 -12.88 -8.13
CA ALA A 120 11.84 -12.77 -9.26
C ALA A 120 11.66 -11.28 -9.64
N PRO A 121 12.48 -10.74 -10.55
CA PRO A 121 12.42 -9.33 -10.96
C PRO A 121 11.11 -8.91 -11.64
N ALA A 122 10.35 -9.88 -12.16
CA ALA A 122 9.01 -9.65 -12.71
C ALA A 122 7.90 -9.72 -11.64
N SER A 123 8.25 -9.73 -10.34
CA SER A 123 7.26 -9.76 -9.26
C SER A 123 6.36 -8.52 -9.34
N PRO A 124 5.03 -8.70 -9.42
CA PRO A 124 4.11 -7.57 -9.47
C PRO A 124 4.02 -6.85 -8.12
N ASP A 125 3.67 -5.57 -8.15
CA ASP A 125 3.60 -4.71 -6.97
C ASP A 125 2.72 -5.30 -5.85
N VAL A 126 1.58 -5.90 -6.18
CA VAL A 126 0.67 -6.54 -5.22
C VAL A 126 1.36 -7.67 -4.43
N LEU A 127 2.25 -8.42 -5.08
CA LEU A 127 3.00 -9.48 -4.41
C LEU A 127 4.12 -8.89 -3.55
N LEU A 128 4.85 -7.90 -4.04
CA LEU A 128 5.89 -7.22 -3.27
C LEU A 128 5.31 -6.60 -2.01
N GLU A 129 4.17 -5.91 -2.12
CA GLU A 129 3.45 -5.36 -0.97
C GLU A 129 3.09 -6.46 0.04
N ALA A 130 2.44 -7.53 -0.41
CA ALA A 130 1.97 -8.58 0.48
C ALA A 130 3.12 -9.29 1.21
N VAL A 131 4.25 -9.52 0.53
CA VAL A 131 5.47 -10.09 1.15
C VAL A 131 6.07 -9.13 2.17
N GLY A 132 6.11 -7.84 1.83
CA GLY A 132 6.59 -6.81 2.75
C GLY A 132 5.72 -6.70 4.01
N GLU A 133 4.40 -6.73 3.87
CA GLU A 133 3.45 -6.76 4.99
C GLU A 133 3.63 -8.01 5.86
N LEU A 134 3.79 -9.19 5.26
CA LEU A 134 4.02 -10.42 6.02
C LEU A 134 5.28 -10.33 6.89
N ALA A 135 6.38 -9.83 6.32
CA ALA A 135 7.63 -9.64 7.05
C ALA A 135 7.48 -8.61 8.18
N ALA A 136 6.77 -7.50 7.93
CA ALA A 136 6.48 -6.51 8.98
C ALA A 136 5.61 -7.08 10.11
N LEU A 137 4.63 -7.93 9.80
CA LEU A 137 3.83 -8.61 10.82
C LEU A 137 4.68 -9.56 11.68
N GLY A 138 5.61 -10.29 11.06
CA GLY A 138 6.50 -11.23 11.74
C GLY A 138 7.47 -10.59 12.74
N THR A 139 7.58 -9.25 12.80
CA THR A 139 8.43 -8.58 13.80
C THR A 139 7.77 -8.48 15.19
N HIS A 140 6.45 -8.63 15.27
CA HIS A 140 5.68 -8.43 16.49
C HIS A 140 4.55 -9.44 16.69
N LEU A 141 4.20 -10.23 15.68
CA LEU A 141 3.23 -11.30 15.76
C LEU A 141 3.93 -12.65 15.59
N ASP A 142 3.52 -13.62 16.42
CA ASP A 142 3.91 -15.01 16.26
C ASP A 142 3.31 -15.62 14.98
N GLU A 143 3.97 -16.65 14.44
CA GLU A 143 3.52 -17.31 13.21
C GLU A 143 2.15 -17.99 13.34
N ARG A 144 1.74 -18.34 14.57
CA ARG A 144 0.41 -18.90 14.87
C ARG A 144 -0.66 -17.82 15.01
N HIS A 145 -0.28 -16.54 15.03
CA HIS A 145 -1.23 -15.45 15.17
C HIS A 145 -2.15 -15.40 13.94
N PRO A 146 -3.49 -15.30 14.11
CA PRO A 146 -4.43 -15.37 12.98
C PRO A 146 -4.13 -14.38 11.85
N LYS A 147 -3.77 -13.13 12.17
CA LYS A 147 -3.39 -12.13 11.17
C LYS A 147 -2.14 -12.51 10.36
N TYR A 148 -1.15 -13.14 11.00
CA TYR A 148 0.07 -13.56 10.32
C TYR A 148 -0.23 -14.73 9.36
N GLN A 149 -0.91 -15.77 9.85
CA GLN A 149 -1.32 -16.92 9.03
C GLN A 149 -2.17 -16.48 7.84
N ASP A 150 -3.05 -15.53 8.07
CA ASP A 150 -3.93 -14.98 7.07
C ASP A 150 -3.18 -14.24 5.96
N GLN A 151 -2.23 -13.38 6.32
CA GLN A 151 -1.33 -12.74 5.35
C GLN A 151 -0.43 -13.77 4.64
N ALA A 152 0.03 -14.80 5.35
CA ALA A 152 0.84 -15.87 4.77
C ALA A 152 0.07 -16.63 3.69
N ARG A 153 -1.24 -16.90 3.89
CA ARG A 153 -2.12 -17.48 2.87
C ARG A 153 -2.26 -16.57 1.65
N LYS A 154 -2.41 -15.25 1.85
CA LYS A 154 -2.45 -14.27 0.76
C LYS A 154 -1.18 -14.32 -0.08
N VAL A 155 -0.01 -14.30 0.57
CA VAL A 155 1.29 -14.37 -0.10
C VAL A 155 1.46 -15.70 -0.86
N ALA A 156 1.05 -16.82 -0.27
CA ALA A 156 1.12 -18.13 -0.92
C ALA A 156 0.27 -18.18 -2.19
N ALA A 157 -0.98 -17.72 -2.14
CA ALA A 157 -1.86 -17.65 -3.31
C ALA A 157 -1.28 -16.73 -4.39
N LEU A 158 -0.83 -15.52 -4.02
CA LEU A 158 -0.22 -14.58 -4.98
C LEU A 158 1.02 -15.17 -5.65
N ARG A 159 1.91 -15.83 -4.91
CA ARG A 159 3.10 -16.49 -5.50
C ARG A 159 2.70 -17.58 -6.49
N ARG A 160 1.72 -18.41 -6.13
CA ARG A 160 1.26 -19.53 -6.96
C ARG A 160 0.75 -19.05 -8.33
N TYR A 161 -0.12 -18.05 -8.35
CA TYR A 161 -0.75 -17.61 -9.60
C TYR A 161 0.02 -16.54 -10.35
N LEU A 162 0.72 -15.63 -9.65
CA LEU A 162 1.38 -14.49 -10.33
C LEU A 162 2.81 -14.80 -10.78
N LEU A 163 3.47 -15.80 -10.20
CA LEU A 163 4.79 -16.26 -10.64
C LEU A 163 4.75 -17.60 -11.37
N GLY A 164 3.58 -18.28 -11.36
CA GLY A 164 3.40 -19.54 -12.05
C GLY A 164 3.45 -19.38 -13.58
N PRO A 165 3.88 -20.43 -14.31
CA PRO A 165 3.80 -20.44 -15.76
C PRO A 165 2.33 -20.40 -16.20
N GLY A 166 2.02 -19.61 -17.22
CA GLY A 166 0.67 -19.56 -17.78
C GLY A 166 0.54 -18.54 -18.90
N ALA A 167 -0.30 -18.86 -19.89
CA ALA A 167 -0.67 -17.95 -20.97
C ALA A 167 -1.78 -16.96 -20.55
N GLU A 168 -2.33 -17.14 -19.36
CA GLU A 168 -3.40 -16.30 -18.82
C GLU A 168 -2.95 -14.86 -18.61
N SER A 169 -3.88 -13.93 -18.84
CA SER A 169 -3.67 -12.51 -18.57
C SER A 169 -3.35 -12.28 -17.09
N TYR A 170 -2.66 -11.17 -16.80
CA TYR A 170 -2.33 -10.78 -15.43
C TYR A 170 -3.59 -10.69 -14.55
N ASP A 171 -4.65 -10.05 -15.05
CA ASP A 171 -5.88 -9.84 -14.31
C ASP A 171 -6.59 -11.16 -13.97
N LEU A 172 -6.59 -12.13 -14.89
CA LEU A 172 -7.18 -13.45 -14.64
C LEU A 172 -6.40 -14.20 -13.56
N ARG A 173 -5.07 -14.18 -13.62
CA ARG A 173 -4.22 -14.80 -12.60
C ARG A 173 -4.39 -14.14 -11.23
N LEU A 174 -4.50 -12.81 -11.20
CA LEU A 174 -4.76 -12.08 -9.96
C LEU A 174 -6.14 -12.42 -9.37
N ALA A 175 -7.18 -12.46 -10.20
CA ALA A 175 -8.52 -12.83 -9.75
C ALA A 175 -8.56 -14.25 -9.18
N ARG A 176 -7.86 -15.21 -9.81
CA ARG A 176 -7.71 -16.58 -9.29
C ARG A 176 -6.92 -16.65 -7.99
N ALA A 177 -5.86 -15.84 -7.84
CA ALA A 177 -5.15 -15.71 -6.58
C ALA A 177 -6.08 -15.23 -5.45
N MET A 178 -6.92 -14.23 -5.74
CA MET A 178 -7.89 -13.72 -4.77
C MET A 178 -8.99 -14.73 -4.48
N GLN A 179 -9.45 -15.50 -5.47
CA GLN A 179 -10.41 -16.58 -5.25
C GLN A 179 -9.87 -17.64 -4.29
N GLU A 180 -8.63 -18.12 -4.49
CA GLU A 180 -8.01 -19.10 -3.59
C GLU A 180 -7.84 -18.54 -2.17
N TYR A 181 -7.38 -17.30 -2.06
CA TYR A 181 -7.21 -16.63 -0.78
C TYR A 181 -8.53 -16.48 -0.01
N TYR A 182 -9.58 -15.99 -0.66
CA TYR A 182 -10.88 -15.77 -0.01
C TYR A 182 -11.67 -17.06 0.19
N GLY A 183 -11.48 -18.07 -0.65
CA GLY A 183 -12.12 -19.39 -0.51
C GLY A 183 -11.72 -20.12 0.77
N GLY A 184 -10.54 -19.82 1.34
CA GLY A 184 -10.15 -20.30 2.67
C GLY A 184 -10.84 -19.60 3.84
N ARG A 185 -11.66 -18.57 3.58
CA ARG A 185 -12.37 -17.77 4.60
C ARG A 185 -13.88 -17.77 4.45
N TYR A 186 -14.34 -17.80 3.20
CA TYR A 186 -15.73 -17.59 2.84
C TYR A 186 -16.24 -18.78 2.03
N ASP A 187 -17.49 -19.14 2.25
CA ASP A 187 -18.17 -20.12 1.41
C ASP A 187 -18.46 -19.56 0.00
N VAL A 188 -18.80 -20.46 -0.91
CA VAL A 188 -19.07 -20.15 -2.33
C VAL A 188 -20.25 -19.19 -2.55
N ASN A 189 -21.17 -19.07 -1.59
CA ASN A 189 -22.33 -18.19 -1.67
C ASN A 189 -22.06 -16.80 -1.11
N HIS A 190 -20.92 -16.58 -0.45
CA HIS A 190 -20.54 -15.29 0.08
C HIS A 190 -20.46 -14.22 -1.04
N PRO A 191 -20.95 -12.98 -0.84
CA PRO A 191 -20.95 -11.94 -1.86
C PRO A 191 -19.60 -11.71 -2.53
N LYS A 192 -18.51 -11.75 -1.74
CA LYS A 192 -17.15 -11.57 -2.28
C LYS A 192 -16.72 -12.71 -3.20
N MET A 193 -17.11 -13.94 -2.89
CA MET A 193 -16.78 -15.10 -3.72
C MET A 193 -17.56 -15.08 -5.04
N ARG A 194 -18.83 -14.63 -5.01
CA ARG A 194 -19.64 -14.45 -6.21
C ARG A 194 -19.10 -13.33 -7.11
N GLU A 195 -18.66 -12.22 -6.54
CA GLU A 195 -18.03 -11.11 -7.26
C GLU A 195 -16.76 -11.59 -8.00
N ILE A 196 -15.88 -12.30 -7.30
CA ILE A 196 -14.64 -12.82 -7.89
C ILE A 196 -14.94 -13.87 -8.97
N ALA A 197 -15.90 -14.77 -8.74
CA ALA A 197 -16.30 -15.76 -9.74
C ALA A 197 -16.87 -15.10 -11.00
N ALA A 198 -17.69 -14.06 -10.86
CA ALA A 198 -18.20 -13.29 -11.98
C ALA A 198 -17.06 -12.58 -12.75
N GLN A 199 -16.11 -11.99 -12.02
CA GLN A 199 -14.94 -11.36 -12.62
C GLN A 199 -14.09 -12.36 -13.42
N ILE A 200 -13.82 -13.55 -12.87
CA ILE A 200 -13.09 -14.61 -13.57
C ILE A 200 -13.83 -15.02 -14.84
N ALA A 201 -15.14 -15.26 -14.75
CA ALA A 201 -15.95 -15.64 -15.91
C ALA A 201 -16.01 -14.56 -17.01
N GLU A 202 -15.87 -13.29 -16.64
CA GLU A 202 -15.75 -12.19 -17.60
C GLU A 202 -14.35 -12.16 -18.25
N LEU A 203 -13.30 -12.30 -17.44
CA LEU A 203 -11.91 -12.28 -17.91
C LEU A 203 -11.57 -13.47 -18.81
N GLU A 204 -12.15 -14.64 -18.56
CA GLU A 204 -11.96 -15.84 -19.40
C GLU A 204 -12.56 -15.68 -20.80
N LYS A 205 -13.53 -14.76 -20.98
CA LYS A 205 -14.10 -14.45 -22.31
C LYS A 205 -13.24 -13.47 -23.11
N LYS A 206 -12.27 -12.80 -22.46
CA LYS A 206 -11.37 -11.84 -23.09
C LYS A 206 -10.07 -12.58 -23.43
N PRO A 207 -9.75 -12.76 -24.73
CA PRO A 207 -8.54 -13.46 -25.16
C PRO A 207 -7.26 -12.70 -24.76
#